data_AF-A0A6L7IGS1-F1
#
_entry.id   AF-A0A6L7IGS1-F1
#
_cell.length_a   1.000
_cell.length_b   1.000
_cell.length_c   1.000
_cell.angle_alpha   90.00
_cell.angle_beta   90.00
_cell.angle_gamma   90.00
#
_symmetry.space_group_name_H-M   'P 1'
#
loop_
_entity.id
_entity.type
_entity.pdbx_description
1 polymer ?
#
loop_
_entity_poly.entity_id
_entity_poly.type
_entity_poly.pdbx_seq_one_letter_code
_entity_poly.pdbx_strand_id
1 'polypeptide(L)'
;MEIILLKTILCSGMLLGFYHIFLAKEKTFVFNRFYLLSALIFSLSIPFATIETKQIEEVTPKTVLVGEISQTILQNPAIQQESFDYLKALLVLSVLITGFLFLKLIYSVLKIKRLKGKRIIYQDRKIVLLQKDFAPFSFWDTIYLSENYFKDSKIDETIFLHENIHIMQKHTADILFIKIIKAVFWFNPFIYFYKKAIINNHEFLADEAVIAENKNIKVYQELILQEILKQQNIALIHQFNFNNTKKRFIMMTKKNSKFATTKNYLALPAFIVLAFVFAEKVYANENTKAADSKITTDTKKQSTYYSEVYQKINNDEKKGIGVTFNDNDKNDFLSHLEKDTIKPQEKNNIKAEENHKSNDSSIPAPPPPSSSFVQAEFPGGVSGIRKKAAEVFNPANIKDDKETLQSVVYISIDETGKVEKVISTGIQEDFNKEAERSVKLALGETLWKPATNAGKPVKTAFSIPISLHFEKPKKTQ
;
A
#
# COMPACT_ATOMS: atom_id res chain seq x y z
N MET A 1 -1.53 -1.41 0.58
CA MET A 1 -0.23 -0.70 0.50
C MET A 1 0.46 -0.61 1.87
N GLU A 2 -0.24 -0.23 2.94
CA GLU A 2 0.33 -0.08 4.28
C GLU A 2 0.98 -1.37 4.83
N ILE A 3 0.34 -2.52 4.66
CA ILE A 3 0.88 -3.82 5.08
C ILE A 3 2.23 -4.11 4.39
N ILE A 4 2.37 -3.79 3.11
CA ILE A 4 3.61 -3.99 2.34
C ILE A 4 4.73 -3.10 2.88
N LEU A 5 4.42 -1.84 3.21
CA LEU A 5 5.39 -0.92 3.82
C LEU A 5 5.87 -1.43 5.18
N LEU A 6 4.95 -1.89 6.03
CA LEU A 6 5.28 -2.46 7.33
C LEU A 6 6.15 -3.72 7.19
N LYS A 7 5.76 -4.64 6.30
CA LYS A 7 6.54 -5.85 5.95
C LYS A 7 7.97 -5.47 5.51
N THR A 8 8.11 -4.46 4.66
CA THR A 8 9.41 -3.97 4.16
C THR A 8 10.30 -3.44 5.29
N ILE A 9 9.75 -2.61 6.18
CA ILE A 9 10.50 -2.03 7.30
C ILE A 9 10.92 -3.14 8.28
N LEU A 10 10.01 -4.04 8.64
CA LEU A 10 10.26 -5.11 9.60
C LEU A 10 11.31 -6.10 9.05
N CYS A 11 11.16 -6.54 7.80
CA CYS A 11 12.12 -7.43 7.14
C CYS A 11 13.52 -6.79 7.07
N SER A 12 13.59 -5.50 6.71
CA SER A 12 14.85 -4.74 6.67
C SER A 12 15.53 -4.72 8.05
N GLY A 13 14.75 -4.48 9.11
CA GLY A 13 15.24 -4.47 10.48
C GLY A 13 15.74 -5.84 10.96
N MET A 14 14.99 -6.93 10.69
CA MET A 14 15.38 -8.28 11.08
C MET A 14 16.69 -8.73 10.42
N LEU A 15 16.84 -8.51 9.12
CA LEU A 15 18.07 -8.88 8.40
C LEU A 15 19.27 -8.04 8.84
N LEU A 16 19.06 -6.77 9.16
CA LEU A 16 20.12 -5.94 9.73
C LEU A 16 20.48 -6.38 11.16
N GLY A 17 19.48 -6.79 11.95
CA GLY A 17 19.67 -7.38 13.27
C GLY A 17 20.51 -8.65 13.21
N PHE A 18 20.21 -9.54 12.27
CA PHE A 18 21.00 -10.74 12.00
C PHE A 18 22.47 -10.39 11.71
N TYR A 19 22.73 -9.39 10.86
CA TYR A 19 24.08 -8.89 10.62
C TYR A 19 24.76 -8.47 11.92
N HIS A 20 24.12 -7.64 12.74
CA HIS A 20 24.74 -7.14 13.97
C HIS A 20 25.00 -8.21 15.03
N ILE A 21 24.15 -9.23 15.10
CA ILE A 21 24.25 -10.32 16.08
C ILE A 21 25.35 -11.31 15.66
N PHE A 22 25.34 -11.77 14.41
CA PHE A 22 26.15 -12.89 13.95
C PHE A 22 27.39 -12.49 13.13
N LEU A 23 27.26 -11.50 12.24
CA LEU A 23 28.24 -11.24 11.18
C LEU A 23 29.16 -10.05 11.46
N ALA A 24 28.63 -8.98 12.05
CA ALA A 24 29.34 -7.73 12.30
C ALA A 24 30.49 -7.85 13.30
N LYS A 25 30.64 -9.01 13.94
CA LYS A 25 31.70 -9.32 14.91
C LYS A 25 32.82 -10.15 14.30
N GLU A 26 32.66 -10.68 13.08
CA GLU A 26 33.63 -11.53 12.39
C GLU A 26 34.34 -10.75 11.27
N LYS A 27 35.60 -11.09 11.02
CA LYS A 27 36.43 -10.64 9.89
C LYS A 27 36.12 -11.46 8.64
N THR A 28 34.84 -11.51 8.27
CA THR A 28 34.35 -12.11 7.02
C THR A 28 33.84 -10.99 6.12
N PHE A 29 34.62 -9.92 5.98
CA PHE A 29 34.14 -8.63 5.44
C PHE A 29 33.66 -8.71 4.00
N VAL A 30 34.27 -9.58 3.18
CA VAL A 30 33.80 -9.83 1.80
C VAL A 30 32.39 -10.42 1.83
N PHE A 31 32.15 -11.45 2.65
CA PHE A 31 30.83 -12.04 2.83
C PHE A 31 29.83 -11.02 3.40
N ASN A 32 30.24 -10.26 4.41
CA ASN A 32 29.42 -9.22 5.02
C ASN A 32 28.98 -8.16 4.02
N ARG A 33 29.86 -7.76 3.08
CA ARG A 33 29.51 -6.84 1.98
C ARG A 33 28.37 -7.40 1.13
N PHE A 34 28.52 -8.64 0.65
CA PHE A 34 27.49 -9.28 -0.17
C PHE A 34 26.21 -9.52 0.61
N TYR A 35 26.30 -9.94 1.87
CA TYR A 35 25.15 -10.09 2.76
C TYR A 35 24.40 -8.76 2.91
N LEU A 36 25.08 -7.66 3.23
CA LEU A 36 24.42 -6.37 3.46
C LEU A 36 23.70 -5.84 2.21
N LEU A 37 24.30 -6.02 1.02
CA LEU A 37 23.70 -5.61 -0.25
C LEU A 37 22.52 -6.49 -0.63
N SER A 38 22.67 -7.81 -0.54
CA SER A 38 21.60 -8.77 -0.86
C SER A 38 20.45 -8.70 0.14
N ALA A 39 20.73 -8.59 1.44
CA ALA A 39 19.73 -8.42 2.49
C ALA A 39 18.86 -7.19 2.26
N LEU A 40 19.48 -6.09 1.84
CA LEU A 40 18.75 -4.87 1.52
C LEU A 40 17.87 -5.03 0.28
N ILE A 41 18.39 -5.60 -0.81
CA ILE A 41 17.58 -5.84 -2.02
C ILE A 41 16.43 -6.79 -1.70
N PHE A 42 16.71 -7.86 -0.97
CA PHE A 42 15.73 -8.85 -0.55
C PHE A 42 14.63 -8.23 0.31
N SER A 43 14.95 -7.45 1.33
CA SER A 43 13.95 -6.88 2.23
C SER A 43 12.99 -5.91 1.53
N LEU A 44 13.46 -5.26 0.47
CA LEU A 44 12.67 -4.36 -0.37
C LEU A 44 11.84 -5.09 -1.41
N SER A 45 12.24 -6.30 -1.82
CA SER A 45 11.60 -7.06 -2.91
C SER A 45 10.65 -8.14 -2.40
N ILE A 46 10.96 -8.78 -1.27
CA ILE A 46 10.21 -9.95 -0.78
C ILE A 46 8.73 -9.70 -0.50
N PRO A 47 8.28 -8.52 -0.01
CA PRO A 47 6.84 -8.29 0.22
C PRO A 47 6.01 -8.25 -1.06
N PHE A 48 6.66 -8.18 -2.24
CA PHE A 48 6.03 -8.21 -3.55
C PHE A 48 6.08 -9.60 -4.20
N ALA A 49 6.79 -10.56 -3.60
CA ALA A 49 6.85 -11.93 -4.09
C ALA A 49 5.60 -12.70 -3.61
N THR A 50 5.04 -13.54 -4.47
CA THR A 50 3.93 -14.42 -4.14
C THR A 50 4.40 -15.85 -3.92
N ILE A 51 3.88 -16.51 -2.88
CA ILE A 51 4.06 -17.93 -2.61
C ILE A 51 2.70 -18.61 -2.67
N GLU A 52 2.58 -19.62 -3.52
CA GLU A 52 1.39 -20.47 -3.59
C GLU A 52 1.35 -21.40 -2.37
N THR A 53 0.28 -21.34 -1.58
CA THR A 53 0.07 -22.25 -0.44
C THR A 53 -1.30 -22.92 -0.55
N LYS A 54 -1.37 -24.19 -0.17
CA LYS A 54 -2.65 -24.89 -0.03
C LYS A 54 -3.35 -24.39 1.23
N GLN A 55 -4.63 -24.05 1.10
CA GLN A 55 -5.45 -23.59 2.22
C GLN A 55 -5.84 -24.81 3.06
N ILE A 56 -5.49 -24.81 4.35
CA ILE A 56 -6.04 -25.77 5.32
C ILE A 56 -7.17 -25.03 6.02
N GLU A 57 -8.40 -25.24 5.57
CA GLU A 57 -9.58 -24.69 6.25
C GLU A 57 -9.90 -25.51 7.50
N GLU A 58 -9.85 -24.86 8.66
CA GLU A 58 -10.55 -25.32 9.86
C GLU A 58 -12.05 -25.24 9.60
N VAL A 59 -12.69 -26.41 9.58
CA VAL A 59 -14.13 -26.54 9.34
C VAL A 59 -14.83 -26.21 10.65
N THR A 60 -15.45 -25.03 10.73
CA THR A 60 -16.54 -24.80 11.68
C THR A 60 -17.79 -24.47 10.87
N PRO A 61 -18.83 -25.31 10.90
CA PRO A 61 -20.05 -25.01 10.17
C PRO A 61 -20.70 -23.77 10.78
N LYS A 62 -20.71 -22.67 10.04
CA LYS A 62 -21.54 -21.51 10.33
C LYS A 62 -22.56 -21.37 9.22
N THR A 63 -23.82 -21.55 9.56
CA THR A 63 -24.94 -21.03 8.76
C THR A 63 -24.88 -19.51 8.84
N VAL A 64 -24.29 -18.87 7.83
CA VAL A 64 -24.14 -17.42 7.77
C VAL A 64 -25.21 -16.85 6.84
N LEU A 65 -26.28 -16.31 7.43
CA LEU A 65 -27.16 -15.36 6.74
C LEU A 65 -26.46 -13.99 6.70
N VAL A 66 -25.56 -13.80 5.72
CA VAL A 66 -24.98 -12.49 5.42
C VAL A 66 -25.53 -12.00 4.10
N GLY A 67 -26.37 -10.98 4.22
CA GLY A 67 -26.72 -10.07 3.15
C GLY A 67 -26.88 -8.71 3.79
N GLU A 68 -25.90 -7.83 3.59
CA GLU A 68 -26.10 -6.40 3.86
C GLU A 68 -27.16 -5.88 2.89
N ILE A 69 -28.12 -5.15 3.43
CA ILE A 69 -29.19 -4.55 2.64
C ILE A 69 -28.54 -3.44 1.81
N SER A 70 -28.42 -3.64 0.49
CA SER A 70 -28.23 -2.50 -0.41
C SER A 70 -29.58 -1.82 -0.58
N GLN A 71 -29.85 -0.79 0.21
CA GLN A 71 -30.95 0.13 -0.06
C GLN A 71 -30.55 1.00 -1.25
N THR A 72 -31.16 0.78 -2.42
CA THR A 72 -31.09 1.77 -3.49
C THR A 72 -32.03 2.92 -3.15
N ILE A 73 -31.51 3.93 -2.46
CA ILE A 73 -32.21 5.22 -2.37
C ILE A 73 -32.02 5.90 -3.73
N LEU A 74 -33.12 6.13 -4.46
CA LEU A 74 -33.12 7.05 -5.60
C LEU A 74 -32.98 8.47 -5.03
N GLN A 75 -31.76 8.87 -4.72
CA GLN A 75 -31.41 10.28 -4.56
C GLN A 75 -31.10 10.85 -5.95
N ASN A 76 -31.66 12.03 -6.26
CA ASN A 76 -31.07 12.91 -7.28
C ASN A 76 -29.56 12.99 -7.03
N PRO A 77 -28.70 13.09 -8.07
CA PRO A 77 -27.26 13.21 -7.85
C PRO A 77 -27.02 14.46 -7.00
N ALA A 78 -26.79 14.26 -5.71
CA ALA A 78 -26.15 15.26 -4.90
C ALA A 78 -24.82 15.53 -5.58
N ILE A 79 -24.48 16.81 -5.78
CA ILE A 79 -23.14 17.20 -6.18
C ILE A 79 -22.21 16.60 -5.13
N GLN A 80 -21.58 15.46 -5.46
CA GLN A 80 -20.50 14.93 -4.66
C GLN A 80 -19.42 16.01 -4.75
N GLN A 81 -19.27 16.81 -3.67
CA GLN A 81 -18.02 17.52 -3.47
C GLN A 81 -16.93 16.44 -3.57
N GLU A 82 -16.02 16.59 -4.53
CA GLU A 82 -14.84 15.73 -4.59
C GLU A 82 -14.13 15.85 -3.25
N SER A 83 -14.27 14.83 -2.41
CA SER A 83 -13.56 14.77 -1.15
C SER A 83 -12.07 14.77 -1.49
N PHE A 84 -11.30 15.66 -0.85
CA PHE A 84 -9.87 15.73 -1.09
C PHE A 84 -9.24 14.34 -0.88
N ASP A 85 -8.65 13.80 -1.94
CA ASP A 85 -8.05 12.48 -1.94
C ASP A 85 -6.68 12.55 -1.27
N TYR A 86 -6.66 12.31 0.04
CA TYR A 86 -5.45 12.30 0.85
C TYR A 86 -4.40 11.30 0.34
N LEU A 87 -4.81 10.20 -0.32
CA LEU A 87 -3.88 9.22 -0.88
C LEU A 87 -3.16 9.80 -2.10
N LYS A 88 -3.88 10.47 -3.01
CA LYS A 88 -3.26 11.20 -4.13
C LYS A 88 -2.34 12.30 -3.64
N ALA A 89 -2.75 13.08 -2.64
CA ALA A 89 -1.92 14.14 -2.07
C ALA A 89 -0.63 13.57 -1.44
N LEU A 90 -0.72 12.47 -0.70
CA LEU A 90 0.43 11.77 -0.12
C LEU A 90 1.36 11.22 -1.21
N LEU A 91 0.80 10.69 -2.30
CA LEU A 91 1.59 10.22 -3.45
C LEU A 91 2.36 11.38 -4.08
N VAL A 92 1.70 12.50 -4.38
CA VAL A 92 2.36 13.70 -4.94
C VAL A 92 3.48 14.18 -4.02
N LEU A 93 3.21 14.27 -2.71
CA LEU A 93 4.22 14.65 -1.71
C LEU A 93 5.41 13.68 -1.71
N SER A 94 5.15 12.37 -1.77
CA SER A 94 6.20 11.34 -1.79
C SER A 94 7.10 11.46 -3.02
N VAL A 95 6.54 11.79 -4.19
CA VAL A 95 7.28 12.02 -5.44
C VAL A 95 8.14 13.29 -5.32
N LEU A 96 7.61 14.38 -4.76
CA LEU A 96 8.36 15.62 -4.54
C LEU A 96 9.56 15.42 -3.60
N ILE A 97 9.36 14.74 -2.47
CA ILE A 97 10.44 14.44 -1.51
C ILE A 97 11.52 13.58 -2.18
N THR A 98 11.10 12.52 -2.87
CA THR A 98 12.02 11.63 -3.58
C THR A 98 12.81 12.38 -4.64
N GLY A 99 12.14 13.20 -5.47
CA GLY A 99 12.77 14.04 -6.50
C GLY A 99 13.79 15.02 -5.92
N PHE A 100 13.46 15.69 -4.81
CA PHE A 100 14.40 16.56 -4.10
C PHE A 100 15.64 15.81 -3.60
N LEU A 101 15.46 14.62 -3.03
CA LEU A 101 16.58 13.78 -2.56
C LEU A 101 17.47 13.32 -3.71
N PHE A 102 16.91 13.00 -4.87
CA PHE A 102 17.67 12.71 -6.09
C PHE A 102 18.44 13.93 -6.59
N LEU A 103 17.83 15.11 -6.62
CA LEU A 103 18.53 16.34 -7.01
C LEU A 103 19.70 16.64 -6.07
N LYS A 104 19.51 16.47 -4.75
CA LYS A 104 20.57 16.57 -3.75
C LYS A 104 21.70 15.55 -3.98
N LEU A 105 21.37 14.32 -4.38
CA LEU A 105 22.35 13.29 -4.75
C LEU A 105 23.16 13.70 -5.99
N ILE A 106 22.48 14.12 -7.06
CA ILE A 106 23.13 14.58 -8.31
C ILE A 106 24.04 15.77 -8.01
N TYR A 107 23.53 16.77 -7.28
CA TYR A 107 24.33 17.92 -6.86
C TYR A 107 25.57 17.50 -6.07
N SER A 108 25.45 16.54 -5.14
CA SER A 108 26.59 16.02 -4.38
C SER A 108 27.65 15.38 -5.27
N VAL A 109 27.25 14.63 -6.30
CA VAL A 109 28.19 14.01 -7.26
C VAL A 109 28.85 15.07 -8.14
N LEU A 110 28.07 16.02 -8.66
CA LEU A 110 28.60 17.13 -9.46
C LEU A 110 29.57 18.00 -8.64
N LYS A 111 29.26 18.26 -7.37
CA LYS A 111 30.14 19.02 -6.47
C LYS A 111 31.52 18.36 -6.34
N ILE A 112 31.59 17.04 -6.19
CA ILE A 112 32.87 16.29 -6.12
C ILE A 112 33.61 16.37 -7.46
N LYS A 113 32.91 16.14 -8.59
CA LYS A 113 33.52 16.20 -9.93
C LYS A 113 34.02 17.60 -10.32
N ARG A 114 33.44 18.65 -9.74
CA ARG A 114 33.80 20.06 -9.96
C ARG A 114 34.89 20.57 -9.00
N LEU A 115 35.42 19.74 -8.10
CA LEU A 115 36.54 20.15 -7.25
C LEU A 115 37.74 20.55 -8.11
N LYS A 116 38.26 21.75 -7.86
CA LYS A 116 39.43 22.30 -8.54
C LYS A 116 40.69 21.83 -7.84
N GLY A 117 41.70 21.47 -8.62
CA GLY A 117 42.98 20.99 -8.13
C GLY A 117 43.93 20.60 -9.27
N LYS A 118 45.22 20.43 -8.95
CA LYS A 118 46.23 19.96 -9.91
C LYS A 118 46.02 18.46 -10.15
N ARG A 119 45.85 18.07 -11.42
CA ARG A 119 45.65 16.66 -11.81
C ARG A 119 46.99 16.03 -12.11
N ILE A 120 47.29 14.89 -11.48
CA ILE A 120 48.49 14.11 -11.71
C ILE A 120 48.13 12.62 -11.90
N ILE A 121 49.08 11.86 -12.44
CA ILE A 121 49.02 10.40 -12.44
C ILE A 121 50.13 9.91 -11.51
N TYR A 122 49.79 9.04 -10.58
CA TYR A 122 50.73 8.44 -9.63
C TYR A 122 50.40 6.95 -9.49
N GLN A 123 51.38 6.08 -9.71
CA GLN A 123 51.22 4.62 -9.69
C GLN A 123 49.96 4.14 -10.47
N ASP A 124 49.82 4.57 -11.73
CA ASP A 124 48.68 4.25 -12.62
C ASP A 124 47.29 4.62 -12.07
N ARG A 125 47.24 5.64 -11.21
CA ARG A 125 46.00 6.20 -10.65
C ARG A 125 45.90 7.70 -10.87
N LYS A 126 44.67 8.14 -11.17
CA LYS A 126 44.33 9.56 -11.31
C LYS A 126 44.26 10.17 -9.91
N ILE A 127 45.01 11.23 -9.70
CA ILE A 127 45.01 11.99 -8.44
C ILE A 127 44.69 13.46 -8.72
N VAL A 128 43.85 14.04 -7.89
CA VAL A 128 43.57 15.48 -7.87
C VAL A 128 44.11 16.04 -6.55
N LEU A 129 45.16 16.86 -6.65
CA LEU A 129 45.73 17.60 -5.53
C LEU A 129 44.91 18.87 -5.29
N LEU A 130 44.29 18.96 -4.13
CA LEU A 130 43.40 20.04 -3.71
C LEU A 130 44.19 21.07 -2.89
N GLN A 131 43.93 22.36 -3.15
CA GLN A 131 44.52 23.46 -2.37
C GLN A 131 43.94 23.58 -0.96
N LYS A 132 42.75 23.00 -0.73
CA LYS A 132 42.09 23.00 0.58
C LYS A 132 42.48 21.74 1.34
N ASP A 133 42.67 21.90 2.65
CA ASP A 133 42.91 20.79 3.55
C ASP A 133 41.66 19.92 3.74
N PHE A 134 41.56 18.90 2.89
CA PHE A 134 40.63 17.80 3.04
C PHE A 134 41.37 16.53 3.45
N ALA A 135 40.67 15.67 4.18
CA ALA A 135 41.03 14.27 4.33
C ALA A 135 41.29 13.65 2.95
N PRO A 136 42.24 12.71 2.82
CA PRO A 136 42.29 11.80 1.69
C PRO A 136 40.92 11.14 1.50
N PHE A 137 40.45 11.11 0.25
CA PHE A 137 39.28 10.33 -0.12
C PHE A 137 39.34 9.94 -1.59
N SER A 138 38.64 8.88 -1.94
CA SER A 138 38.52 8.38 -3.30
C SER A 138 37.07 8.47 -3.77
N PHE A 139 36.89 8.77 -5.05
CA PHE A 139 35.58 8.77 -5.69
C PHE A 139 35.67 8.22 -7.10
N TRP A 140 34.92 7.16 -7.35
CA TRP A 140 34.83 6.45 -8.62
C TRP A 140 36.17 5.84 -9.08
N ASP A 141 36.98 6.59 -9.83
CA ASP A 141 38.28 6.20 -10.39
C ASP A 141 39.41 7.18 -10.04
N THR A 142 39.17 8.12 -9.12
CA THR A 142 40.06 9.23 -8.82
C THR A 142 40.28 9.36 -7.31
N ILE A 143 41.54 9.54 -6.90
CA ILE A 143 41.92 9.86 -5.52
C ILE A 143 42.04 11.39 -5.37
N TYR A 144 41.51 11.93 -4.29
CA TYR A 144 41.56 13.34 -3.95
C TYR A 144 42.39 13.50 -2.68
N LEU A 145 43.42 14.34 -2.73
CA LEU A 145 44.38 14.56 -1.64
C LEU A 145 44.63 16.06 -1.50
N SER A 146 44.87 16.57 -0.29
CA SER A 146 45.45 17.92 -0.13
C SER A 146 46.88 17.95 -0.70
N GLU A 147 47.31 19.08 -1.24
CA GLU A 147 48.70 19.28 -1.70
C GLU A 147 49.74 18.94 -0.61
N ASN A 148 49.36 19.09 0.67
CA ASN A 148 50.19 18.76 1.83
C ASN A 148 50.55 17.27 1.97
N TYR A 149 49.84 16.37 1.29
CA TYR A 149 50.16 14.93 1.24
C TYR A 149 51.15 14.57 0.12
N PHE A 150 51.43 15.50 -0.80
CA PHE A 150 52.35 15.29 -1.90
C PHE A 150 53.69 15.97 -1.59
N LYS A 151 54.57 15.27 -0.90
CA LYS A 151 55.90 15.76 -0.48
C LYS A 151 57.00 15.04 -1.25
N ASP A 152 57.99 15.77 -1.71
CA ASP A 152 59.14 15.22 -2.46
C ASP A 152 58.73 14.31 -3.63
N SER A 153 57.64 14.70 -4.32
CA SER A 153 57.02 13.94 -5.41
C SER A 153 56.50 12.54 -5.03
N LYS A 154 56.23 12.31 -3.74
CA LYS A 154 55.71 11.06 -3.21
C LYS A 154 54.50 11.30 -2.30
N ILE A 155 53.69 10.25 -2.18
CA ILE A 155 52.55 10.18 -1.26
C ILE A 155 52.89 9.07 -0.26
N ASP A 156 52.42 9.19 0.98
CA ASP A 156 52.52 8.09 1.94
C ASP A 156 51.87 6.82 1.34
N GLU A 157 52.66 5.74 1.23
CA GLU A 157 52.25 4.49 0.58
C GLU A 157 51.01 3.89 1.26
N THR A 158 50.89 4.03 2.58
CA THR A 158 49.78 3.50 3.37
C THR A 158 48.47 4.24 3.05
N ILE A 159 48.54 5.56 2.94
CA ILE A 159 47.40 6.40 2.54
C ILE A 159 47.00 6.09 1.10
N PHE A 160 47.97 6.04 0.18
CA PHE A 160 47.71 5.74 -1.22
C PHE A 160 47.06 4.37 -1.39
N LEU A 161 47.61 3.33 -0.74
CA LEU A 161 47.08 1.97 -0.79
C LEU A 161 45.64 1.92 -0.26
N HIS A 162 45.35 2.54 0.88
CA HIS A 162 44.00 2.58 1.44
C HIS A 162 42.98 3.17 0.44
N GLU A 163 43.27 4.34 -0.11
CA GLU A 163 42.39 5.00 -1.08
C GLU A 163 42.28 4.22 -2.40
N ASN A 164 43.37 3.59 -2.84
CA ASN A 164 43.37 2.74 -4.02
C ASN A 164 42.47 1.50 -3.83
N ILE A 165 42.43 0.90 -2.63
CA ILE A 165 41.55 -0.24 -2.34
C ILE A 165 40.08 0.15 -2.48
N HIS A 166 39.67 1.35 -2.06
CA HIS A 166 38.29 1.82 -2.26
C HIS A 166 37.91 1.91 -3.74
N ILE A 167 38.84 2.31 -4.60
CA ILE A 167 38.66 2.35 -6.06
C ILE A 167 38.60 0.93 -6.62
N MET A 168 39.59 0.09 -6.32
CA MET A 168 39.69 -1.27 -6.83
C MET A 168 38.48 -2.12 -6.48
N GLN A 169 37.98 -1.99 -5.25
CA GLN A 169 36.78 -2.70 -4.80
C GLN A 169 35.47 -2.00 -5.19
N LYS A 170 35.52 -0.87 -5.89
CA LYS A 170 34.36 -0.09 -6.35
C LYS A 170 33.42 0.34 -5.22
N HIS A 171 33.96 0.68 -4.05
CA HIS A 171 33.15 1.09 -2.88
C HIS A 171 32.25 2.29 -3.17
N THR A 172 32.65 3.19 -4.07
CA THR A 172 31.80 4.30 -4.53
C THR A 172 30.47 3.81 -5.13
N ALA A 173 30.46 2.69 -5.86
CA ALA A 173 29.24 2.16 -6.48
C ALA A 173 28.22 1.73 -5.43
N ASP A 174 28.65 0.98 -4.41
CA ASP A 174 27.81 0.58 -3.27
C ASP A 174 27.24 1.80 -2.52
N ILE A 175 28.04 2.86 -2.34
CA ILE A 175 27.60 4.09 -1.68
C ILE A 175 26.57 4.87 -2.51
N LEU A 176 26.72 4.89 -3.84
CA LEU A 176 25.72 5.47 -4.73
C LEU A 176 24.43 4.64 -4.72
N PHE A 177 24.54 3.31 -4.79
CA PHE A 177 23.42 2.38 -4.70
C PHE A 177 22.58 2.62 -3.43
N ILE A 178 23.21 2.62 -2.25
CA ILE A 178 22.46 2.86 -0.99
C ILE A 178 21.88 4.27 -0.92
N LYS A 179 22.53 5.28 -1.52
CA LYS A 179 21.99 6.65 -1.56
C LYS A 179 20.74 6.73 -2.45
N ILE A 180 20.70 6.00 -3.56
CA ILE A 180 19.53 5.88 -4.44
C ILE A 180 18.39 5.19 -3.69
N ILE A 181 18.66 4.02 -3.08
CA ILE A 181 17.67 3.29 -2.28
C ILE A 181 17.12 4.16 -1.14
N LYS A 182 17.99 4.89 -0.43
CA LYS A 182 17.59 5.81 0.63
C LYS A 182 16.77 7.01 0.13
N ALA A 183 16.91 7.42 -1.13
CA ALA A 183 16.08 8.48 -1.70
C ALA A 183 14.66 7.99 -1.96
N VAL A 184 14.50 6.75 -2.45
CA VAL A 184 13.20 6.13 -2.73
C VAL A 184 12.52 5.66 -1.44
N PHE A 185 13.24 4.96 -0.57
CA PHE A 185 12.76 4.43 0.70
C PHE A 185 13.15 5.33 1.87
N TRP A 186 13.01 6.65 1.70
CA TRP A 186 13.46 7.65 2.67
C TRP A 186 12.77 7.53 4.04
N PHE A 187 11.56 6.98 4.06
CA PHE A 187 10.75 6.72 5.25
C PHE A 187 11.22 5.48 6.04
N ASN A 188 12.01 4.58 5.45
CA ASN A 188 12.48 3.38 6.13
C ASN A 188 13.76 3.70 6.94
N PRO A 189 13.70 3.68 8.29
CA PRO A 189 14.84 4.06 9.13
C PRO A 189 16.01 3.08 9.02
N PHE A 190 15.75 1.80 8.72
CA PHE A 190 16.78 0.76 8.65
C PHE A 190 17.77 0.98 7.50
N ILE A 191 17.35 1.65 6.43
CA ILE A 191 18.23 2.00 5.28
C ILE A 191 19.42 2.87 5.72
N TYR A 192 19.19 3.76 6.69
CA TYR A 192 20.24 4.63 7.24
C TYR A 192 21.27 3.82 8.03
N PHE A 193 20.83 2.78 8.73
CA PHE A 193 21.72 1.87 9.44
C PHE A 193 22.45 0.91 8.49
N TYR A 194 21.81 0.41 7.42
CA TYR A 194 22.48 -0.32 6.35
C TYR A 194 23.61 0.51 5.73
N LYS A 195 23.36 1.79 5.41
CA LYS A 195 24.41 2.69 4.92
C LYS A 195 25.61 2.73 5.87
N LYS A 196 25.36 2.86 7.18
CA LYS A 196 26.44 2.88 8.19
C LYS A 196 27.18 1.55 8.27
N ALA A 197 26.46 0.42 8.19
CA ALA A 197 27.05 -0.91 8.20
C ALA A 197 27.93 -1.16 6.96
N ILE A 198 27.45 -0.79 5.78
CA ILE A 198 28.18 -0.91 4.51
C ILE A 198 29.45 -0.07 4.52
N ILE A 199 29.38 1.21 4.96
CA ILE A 199 30.56 2.07 5.08
C ILE A 199 31.59 1.43 6.02
N ASN A 200 31.19 1.02 7.23
CA ASN A 200 32.14 0.39 8.15
C ASN A 200 32.77 -0.87 7.54
N ASN A 201 32.00 -1.67 6.80
CA ASN A 201 32.52 -2.87 6.15
C ASN A 201 33.53 -2.53 5.03
N HIS A 202 33.31 -1.45 4.26
CA HIS A 202 34.28 -0.94 3.29
C HIS A 202 35.58 -0.51 3.95
N GLU A 203 35.49 0.23 5.07
CA GLU A 203 36.67 0.60 5.86
C GLU A 203 37.42 -0.64 6.34
N PHE A 204 36.71 -1.66 6.85
CA PHE A 204 37.35 -2.90 7.30
C PHE A 204 38.03 -3.69 6.17
N LEU A 205 37.43 -3.70 4.97
CA LEU A 205 38.03 -4.31 3.78
C LEU A 205 39.32 -3.57 3.37
N ALA A 206 39.30 -2.25 3.40
CA ALA A 206 40.48 -1.44 3.10
C ALA A 206 41.56 -1.60 4.16
N ASP A 207 41.19 -1.58 5.44
CA ASP A 207 42.09 -1.80 6.57
C ASP A 207 42.75 -3.19 6.52
N GLU A 208 41.98 -4.23 6.20
CA GLU A 208 42.49 -5.61 6.09
C GLU A 208 43.48 -5.76 4.94
N ALA A 209 43.20 -5.14 3.79
CA ALA A 209 44.12 -5.14 2.65
C ALA A 209 45.43 -4.41 2.96
N VAL A 210 45.36 -3.23 3.61
CA VAL A 210 46.55 -2.47 4.01
C VAL A 210 47.38 -3.26 5.03
N ILE A 211 46.76 -3.91 6.01
CA ILE A 211 47.48 -4.69 7.04
C ILE A 211 48.11 -5.96 6.46
N ALA A 212 47.48 -6.56 5.45
CA ALA A 212 48.05 -7.72 4.75
C ALA A 212 49.36 -7.38 4.04
N GLU A 213 49.50 -6.14 3.56
CA GLU A 213 50.70 -5.64 2.87
C GLU A 213 51.71 -5.02 3.85
N ASN A 214 51.25 -4.09 4.69
CA ASN A 214 52.03 -3.41 5.72
C ASN A 214 51.81 -4.07 7.09
N LYS A 215 52.68 -5.01 7.44
CA LYS A 215 52.58 -5.87 8.65
C LYS A 215 52.60 -5.15 10.01
N ASN A 216 52.59 -3.81 10.06
CA ASN A 216 52.64 -3.03 11.30
C ASN A 216 51.30 -2.32 11.59
N ILE A 217 50.42 -3.02 12.31
CA ILE A 217 49.10 -2.52 12.70
C ILE A 217 49.18 -1.24 13.55
N LYS A 218 50.18 -1.13 14.44
CA LYS A 218 50.30 0.02 15.37
C LYS A 218 50.60 1.31 14.62
N VAL A 219 51.61 1.28 13.74
CA VAL A 219 51.97 2.41 12.88
C VAL A 219 50.76 2.85 12.04
N TYR A 220 50.01 1.89 11.51
CA TYR A 220 48.81 2.21 10.74
C TYR A 220 47.70 2.86 11.59
N GLN A 221 47.44 2.36 12.80
CA GLN A 221 46.47 2.95 13.72
C GLN A 221 46.87 4.37 14.16
N GLU A 222 48.16 4.60 14.41
CA GLU A 222 48.70 5.93 14.73
C GLU A 222 48.50 6.89 13.57
N LEU A 223 48.79 6.45 12.33
CA LEU A 223 48.54 7.24 11.12
C LEU A 223 47.06 7.61 11.00
N ILE A 224 46.13 6.66 11.13
CA ILE A 224 44.68 6.95 11.09
C ILE A 224 44.29 7.95 12.19
N LEU A 225 44.82 7.80 13.40
CA LEU A 225 44.52 8.69 14.51
C LEU A 225 45.02 10.11 14.23
N GLN A 226 46.25 10.26 13.74
CA GLN A 226 46.81 11.56 13.33
C GLN A 226 45.98 12.23 12.24
N GLU A 227 45.55 11.46 11.23
CA GLU A 227 44.71 11.95 10.13
C GLU A 227 43.36 12.47 10.61
N ILE A 228 42.76 11.80 11.60
CA ILE A 228 41.51 12.23 12.20
C ILE A 228 41.71 13.48 13.08
N LEU A 229 42.80 13.55 13.86
CA LEU A 229 43.09 14.69 14.74
C LEU A 229 43.35 15.98 13.96
N LYS A 230 44.03 15.92 12.80
CA LYS A 230 44.24 17.09 11.92
C LYS A 230 42.93 17.75 11.48
N GLN A 231 41.85 16.98 11.38
CA GLN A 231 40.53 17.45 10.92
C GLN A 231 39.68 18.06 12.06
N GLN A 232 40.08 17.93 13.33
CA GLN A 232 39.27 18.31 14.49
C GLN A 232 39.43 19.77 14.96
N ASN A 233 40.15 20.62 14.23
CA ASN A 233 40.43 22.02 14.62
C ASN A 233 39.20 22.97 14.54
N ILE A 234 37.98 22.51 14.85
CA ILE A 234 36.78 23.35 14.98
C ILE A 234 36.07 23.02 16.31
N ALA A 235 36.16 23.94 17.26
CA ALA A 235 35.77 23.78 18.67
C ALA A 235 34.26 23.66 18.96
N LEU A 236 33.38 23.72 17.94
CA LEU A 236 31.92 23.73 18.12
C LEU A 236 31.18 22.54 17.49
N ILE A 237 31.90 21.54 16.96
CA ILE A 237 31.28 20.42 16.26
C ILE A 237 31.80 19.10 16.85
N HIS A 238 30.90 18.28 17.39
CA HIS A 238 31.18 16.85 17.62
C HIS A 238 31.31 16.13 16.26
N GLN A 239 32.42 16.35 15.57
CA GLN A 239 32.72 15.78 14.25
C GLN A 239 33.51 14.48 14.33
N PHE A 240 33.93 14.09 15.54
CA PHE A 240 34.62 12.83 15.75
C PHE A 240 33.65 11.66 15.67
N ASN A 241 33.73 10.90 14.57
CA ASN A 241 33.09 9.58 14.46
C ASN A 241 33.84 8.53 15.31
N PHE A 242 34.03 8.79 16.61
CA PHE A 242 34.74 7.90 17.54
C PHE A 242 34.30 6.45 17.40
N ASN A 243 32.99 6.25 17.29
CA ASN A 243 32.38 4.93 17.20
C ASN A 243 32.75 4.17 15.91
N ASN A 244 33.11 4.85 14.82
CA ASN A 244 33.59 4.16 13.61
C ASN A 244 35.08 3.82 13.75
N THR A 245 35.92 4.80 14.09
CA THR A 245 37.37 4.60 14.28
C THR A 245 37.66 3.53 15.34
N LYS A 246 36.95 3.55 16.47
CA LYS A 246 37.04 2.52 17.51
C LYS A 246 36.74 1.13 16.94
N LYS A 247 35.72 0.99 16.08
CA LYS A 247 35.38 -0.30 15.46
C LYS A 247 36.46 -0.76 14.50
N ARG A 248 37.03 0.14 13.70
CA ARG A 248 38.17 -0.16 12.82
C ARG A 248 39.33 -0.73 13.64
N PHE A 249 39.76 -0.03 14.69
CA PHE A 249 40.88 -0.46 15.53
C PHE A 249 40.64 -1.81 16.21
N ILE A 250 39.44 -2.04 16.73
CA ILE A 250 39.04 -3.34 17.29
C ILE A 250 39.14 -4.43 16.20
N MET A 251 38.61 -4.19 15.00
CA MET A 251 38.59 -5.19 13.92
C MET A 251 39.96 -5.52 13.35
N MET A 252 40.88 -4.55 13.29
CA MET A 252 42.26 -4.77 12.85
C MET A 252 42.98 -5.81 13.71
N THR A 253 42.76 -5.77 15.03
CA THR A 253 43.44 -6.63 16.02
C THR A 253 42.65 -7.90 16.37
N LYS A 254 41.40 -8.00 15.95
CA LYS A 254 40.52 -9.11 16.28
C LYS A 254 40.88 -10.40 15.53
N LYS A 255 40.62 -11.54 16.17
CA LYS A 255 40.61 -12.87 15.54
C LYS A 255 39.17 -13.37 15.40
N ASN A 256 38.92 -14.13 14.34
CA ASN A 256 37.62 -14.76 14.10
C ASN A 256 37.31 -15.82 15.15
N SER A 257 36.02 -15.99 15.44
CA SER A 257 35.57 -17.12 16.23
C SER A 257 35.71 -18.43 15.44
N LYS A 258 35.80 -19.56 16.14
CA LYS A 258 35.87 -20.90 15.51
C LYS A 258 34.67 -21.19 14.59
N PHE A 259 33.54 -20.54 14.83
CA PHE A 259 32.29 -20.72 14.10
C PHE A 259 32.00 -19.59 13.09
N ALA A 260 32.97 -18.75 12.75
CA ALA A 260 32.75 -17.62 11.84
C ALA A 260 32.13 -18.05 10.49
N THR A 261 32.67 -19.11 9.87
CA THR A 261 32.13 -19.65 8.62
C THR A 261 30.72 -20.23 8.79
N THR A 262 30.47 -20.93 9.91
CA THR A 262 29.13 -21.47 10.23
C THR A 262 28.09 -20.37 10.37
N LYS A 263 28.45 -19.23 10.99
CA LYS A 263 27.57 -18.06 11.10
C LYS A 263 27.23 -17.46 9.75
N ASN A 264 28.17 -17.47 8.80
CA ASN A 264 27.88 -17.04 7.42
C ASN A 264 26.84 -17.95 6.76
N TYR A 265 26.96 -19.28 6.92
CA TYR A 265 25.99 -20.23 6.38
C TYR A 265 24.59 -20.10 6.99
N LEU A 266 24.48 -19.56 8.20
CA LEU A 266 23.19 -19.28 8.84
C LEU A 266 22.40 -18.15 8.14
N ALA A 267 23.03 -17.36 7.26
CA ALA A 267 22.33 -16.35 6.48
C ALA A 267 21.29 -16.96 5.54
N LEU A 268 21.60 -18.06 4.87
CA LEU A 268 20.71 -18.70 3.91
C LEU A 268 19.38 -19.17 4.54
N PRO A 269 19.35 -19.97 5.63
CA PRO A 269 18.09 -20.34 6.27
C PRO A 269 17.35 -19.11 6.82
N ALA A 270 18.05 -18.06 7.27
CA ALA A 270 17.40 -16.82 7.68
C ALA A 270 16.64 -16.17 6.51
N PHE A 271 17.22 -16.12 5.31
CA PHE A 271 16.54 -15.64 4.11
C PHE A 271 15.32 -16.50 3.75
N ILE A 272 15.44 -17.83 3.82
CA ILE A 272 14.34 -18.76 3.52
C ILE A 272 13.17 -18.56 4.48
N VAL A 273 13.44 -18.52 5.79
CA VAL A 273 12.40 -18.30 6.81
C VAL A 273 11.72 -16.95 6.60
N LEU A 274 12.49 -15.89 6.36
CA LEU A 274 11.92 -14.57 6.11
C LEU A 274 11.15 -14.50 4.79
N ALA A 275 11.54 -15.27 3.77
CA ALA A 275 10.78 -15.38 2.54
C ALA A 275 9.37 -15.94 2.81
N PHE A 276 9.27 -17.05 3.55
CA PHE A 276 7.98 -17.63 3.90
C PHE A 276 7.11 -16.75 4.82
N VAL A 277 7.73 -15.95 5.69
CA VAL A 277 7.03 -15.06 6.62
C VAL A 277 6.52 -13.79 5.93
N PHE A 278 7.31 -13.20 5.02
CA PHE A 278 7.03 -11.87 4.46
C PHE A 278 6.46 -11.89 3.04
N ALA A 279 6.64 -12.97 2.28
CA ALA A 279 6.02 -13.08 0.96
C ALA A 279 4.50 -13.09 1.05
N GLU A 280 3.86 -12.64 -0.02
CA GLU A 280 2.41 -12.64 -0.14
C GLU A 280 1.92 -14.07 -0.42
N LYS A 281 0.94 -14.54 0.35
CA LYS A 281 0.42 -15.90 0.19
C LYS A 281 -0.76 -15.86 -0.78
N VAL A 282 -0.65 -16.59 -1.87
CA VAL A 282 -1.75 -16.80 -2.82
C VAL A 282 -2.25 -18.22 -2.62
N TYR A 283 -3.54 -18.40 -2.37
CA TYR A 283 -4.12 -19.73 -2.23
C TYR A 283 -4.46 -20.27 -3.61
N ALA A 284 -3.89 -21.42 -3.95
CA ALA A 284 -4.26 -22.12 -5.17
C ALA A 284 -5.69 -22.66 -4.98
N ASN A 285 -6.65 -22.06 -5.68
CA ASN A 285 -7.97 -22.64 -5.81
C ASN A 285 -7.90 -23.63 -7.00
N GLU A 286 -8.09 -24.93 -6.76
CA GLU A 286 -8.04 -25.94 -7.84
C GLU A 286 -9.12 -25.70 -8.92
N ASN A 287 -10.07 -24.79 -8.67
CA ASN A 287 -11.18 -24.48 -9.57
C ASN A 287 -10.90 -23.39 -10.62
N THR A 288 -9.74 -22.71 -10.64
CA THR A 288 -9.49 -21.58 -11.57
C THR A 288 -8.75 -21.92 -12.86
N LYS A 289 -8.42 -23.19 -13.14
CA LYS A 289 -7.85 -23.57 -14.46
C LYS A 289 -8.90 -23.94 -15.53
N ALA A 290 -10.19 -23.85 -15.24
CA ALA A 290 -11.27 -24.18 -16.20
C ALA A 290 -12.26 -23.02 -16.51
N ALA A 291 -12.11 -21.84 -15.90
CA ALA A 291 -13.10 -20.76 -15.99
C ALA A 291 -12.61 -19.46 -16.66
N ASP A 292 -11.46 -19.47 -17.34
CA ASP A 292 -10.94 -18.30 -18.08
C ASP A 292 -11.48 -18.19 -19.52
N SER A 293 -12.68 -18.69 -19.78
CA SER A 293 -13.42 -18.34 -20.99
C SER A 293 -14.90 -18.16 -20.68
N LYS A 294 -15.38 -16.92 -20.90
CA LYS A 294 -16.78 -16.45 -20.86
C LYS A 294 -17.33 -15.96 -19.50
N ILE A 295 -16.80 -14.85 -18.99
CA ILE A 295 -17.61 -13.93 -18.17
C ILE A 295 -17.33 -12.49 -18.63
N THR A 296 -17.95 -12.09 -19.74
CA THR A 296 -18.06 -10.67 -20.13
C THR A 296 -19.46 -10.37 -20.70
N THR A 297 -20.48 -11.14 -20.32
CA THR A 297 -21.82 -10.98 -20.89
C THR A 297 -22.94 -11.30 -19.90
N ASP A 298 -22.94 -10.75 -18.68
CA ASP A 298 -24.12 -10.89 -17.80
C ASP A 298 -24.49 -9.65 -16.97
N THR A 299 -23.84 -8.49 -17.17
CA THR A 299 -24.27 -7.25 -16.49
C THR A 299 -25.52 -6.62 -17.14
N LYS A 300 -25.91 -7.06 -18.36
CA LYS A 300 -27.03 -6.49 -19.11
C LYS A 300 -28.37 -7.24 -18.97
N LYS A 301 -28.37 -8.50 -18.51
CA LYS A 301 -29.60 -9.28 -18.24
C LYS A 301 -30.20 -8.98 -16.87
N GLN A 302 -29.34 -8.65 -15.90
CA GLN A 302 -29.77 -8.38 -14.54
C GLN A 302 -30.54 -7.06 -14.43
N SER A 303 -30.17 -6.01 -15.18
CA SER A 303 -30.92 -4.74 -15.19
C SER A 303 -32.28 -4.83 -15.90
N THR A 304 -32.42 -5.66 -16.93
CA THR A 304 -33.69 -5.90 -17.64
C THR A 304 -34.68 -6.69 -16.78
N TYR A 305 -34.22 -7.71 -16.05
CA TYR A 305 -35.08 -8.52 -15.17
C TYR A 305 -35.63 -7.72 -13.98
N TYR A 306 -34.84 -6.84 -13.36
CA TYR A 306 -35.34 -5.96 -12.29
C TYR A 306 -36.47 -5.06 -12.78
N SER A 307 -36.38 -4.51 -14.00
CA SER A 307 -37.42 -3.64 -14.57
C SER A 307 -38.77 -4.36 -14.80
N GLU A 308 -38.76 -5.65 -15.12
CA GLU A 308 -39.97 -6.46 -15.34
C GLU A 308 -40.69 -6.79 -14.02
N VAL A 309 -39.94 -7.03 -12.94
CA VAL A 309 -40.52 -7.30 -11.60
C VAL A 309 -41.19 -6.04 -11.02
N TYR A 310 -40.59 -4.86 -11.21
CA TYR A 310 -41.23 -3.58 -10.81
C TYR A 310 -42.53 -3.33 -11.59
N GLN A 311 -42.60 -3.67 -12.88
CA GLN A 311 -43.85 -3.58 -13.64
C GLN A 311 -44.89 -4.63 -13.20
N LYS A 312 -44.46 -5.83 -12.78
CA LYS A 312 -45.37 -6.90 -12.31
C LYS A 312 -45.95 -6.64 -10.92
N ILE A 313 -45.28 -5.85 -10.09
CA ILE A 313 -45.81 -5.40 -8.79
C ILE A 313 -46.84 -4.26 -9.01
N ASN A 314 -46.58 -3.31 -9.91
CA ASN A 314 -47.49 -2.19 -10.17
C ASN A 314 -48.69 -2.52 -11.07
N ASN A 315 -48.59 -3.53 -11.96
CA ASN A 315 -49.69 -3.86 -12.89
C ASN A 315 -50.84 -4.68 -12.26
N ASP A 316 -50.63 -5.29 -11.09
CA ASP A 316 -51.71 -6.04 -10.41
C ASP A 316 -52.76 -5.11 -9.75
N GLU A 317 -52.52 -3.80 -9.65
CA GLU A 317 -53.48 -2.81 -9.10
C GLU A 317 -54.39 -2.11 -10.13
N LYS A 318 -54.25 -2.37 -11.45
CA LYS A 318 -55.16 -1.83 -12.46
C LYS A 318 -56.28 -2.82 -12.85
N LYS A 319 -57.06 -3.26 -11.87
CA LYS A 319 -58.42 -3.79 -12.09
C LYS A 319 -59.39 -3.21 -11.06
N GLY A 320 -59.67 -1.92 -11.22
CA GLY A 320 -60.71 -1.22 -10.49
C GLY A 320 -60.66 0.28 -10.77
N ILE A 321 -61.75 0.81 -11.31
CA ILE A 321 -62.03 2.22 -11.59
C ILE A 321 -61.37 2.74 -12.89
N GLY A 322 -62.19 2.81 -13.94
CA GLY A 322 -61.82 3.34 -15.24
C GLY A 322 -61.72 4.86 -15.24
N VAL A 323 -60.60 5.37 -15.74
CA VAL A 323 -60.51 6.64 -16.47
C VAL A 323 -59.50 6.44 -17.60
N THR A 324 -59.97 6.60 -18.83
CA THR A 324 -59.21 6.54 -20.09
C THR A 324 -58.19 7.67 -20.16
N PHE A 325 -56.95 7.37 -20.57
CA PHE A 325 -56.00 8.37 -21.05
C PHE A 325 -55.50 7.96 -22.44
N ASN A 326 -55.56 8.93 -23.37
CA ASN A 326 -55.15 8.81 -24.77
C ASN A 326 -53.65 8.53 -24.92
N ASP A 327 -53.31 7.67 -25.87
CA ASP A 327 -51.96 7.52 -26.41
C ASP A 327 -51.55 8.79 -27.15
N ASN A 328 -50.65 9.60 -26.59
CA ASN A 328 -49.80 10.52 -27.37
C ASN A 328 -48.58 11.16 -26.68
N ASP A 329 -48.09 10.68 -25.53
CA ASP A 329 -46.86 11.23 -24.90
C ASP A 329 -45.78 10.17 -24.68
N LYS A 330 -45.24 9.61 -25.77
CA LYS A 330 -44.10 8.66 -25.70
C LYS A 330 -42.84 9.08 -26.45
N ASN A 331 -42.80 10.28 -27.04
CA ASN A 331 -41.71 10.68 -27.96
C ASN A 331 -40.93 11.97 -27.59
N ASP A 332 -41.10 12.56 -26.41
CA ASP A 332 -40.43 13.85 -26.08
C ASP A 332 -39.27 13.75 -25.05
N PHE A 333 -38.54 12.63 -25.02
CA PHE A 333 -37.39 12.46 -24.09
C PHE A 333 -36.09 11.95 -24.72
N LEU A 334 -35.98 11.91 -26.06
CA LEU A 334 -34.78 11.39 -26.75
C LEU A 334 -34.14 12.36 -27.76
N SER A 335 -34.38 13.68 -27.67
CA SER A 335 -33.88 14.67 -28.65
C SER A 335 -32.83 15.66 -28.13
N HIS A 336 -32.36 15.59 -26.89
CA HIS A 336 -31.35 16.52 -26.37
C HIS A 336 -30.14 15.82 -25.77
N LEU A 337 -29.34 15.17 -26.61
CA LEU A 337 -27.98 14.75 -26.30
C LEU A 337 -27.16 14.66 -27.60
N GLU A 338 -27.00 15.79 -28.30
CA GLU A 338 -25.80 16.01 -29.11
C GLU A 338 -25.64 17.47 -29.57
N LYS A 339 -24.39 17.94 -29.45
CA LYS A 339 -23.79 19.18 -29.99
C LYS A 339 -24.06 20.47 -29.21
N ASP A 340 -23.03 20.96 -28.51
CA ASP A 340 -22.17 21.97 -29.14
C ASP A 340 -20.87 22.21 -28.36
N THR A 341 -19.81 22.50 -29.12
CA THR A 341 -18.42 22.66 -28.64
C THR A 341 -17.91 24.06 -29.05
N ILE A 342 -17.04 24.67 -28.21
CA ILE A 342 -16.02 25.72 -28.52
C ILE A 342 -16.56 27.20 -28.63
N LYS A 343 -15.97 28.34 -28.18
CA LYS A 343 -14.63 28.86 -27.72
C LYS A 343 -14.80 30.17 -26.85
N PRO A 344 -13.72 30.76 -26.28
CA PRO A 344 -13.73 31.93 -25.38
C PRO A 344 -13.26 33.28 -26.00
N GLN A 345 -13.50 34.38 -25.26
CA GLN A 345 -12.92 35.77 -25.26
C GLN A 345 -14.01 36.87 -25.34
N GLU A 346 -13.89 38.11 -24.84
CA GLU A 346 -13.11 38.82 -23.79
C GLU A 346 -13.67 40.27 -23.73
N LYS A 347 -13.69 40.90 -22.52
CA LYS A 347 -13.68 42.35 -22.19
C LYS A 347 -14.75 43.35 -22.72
N ASN A 348 -15.41 44.07 -21.79
CA ASN A 348 -15.00 45.44 -21.41
C ASN A 348 -15.76 46.06 -20.22
N ASN A 349 -15.04 46.96 -19.55
CA ASN A 349 -15.24 47.72 -18.30
C ASN A 349 -16.57 48.47 -18.08
N ILE A 350 -16.90 48.77 -16.80
CA ILE A 350 -16.94 50.14 -16.21
C ILE A 350 -17.03 50.07 -14.65
N LYS A 351 -16.35 51.04 -14.01
CA LYS A 351 -16.17 51.32 -12.57
C LYS A 351 -17.41 51.95 -11.89
N ALA A 352 -17.53 51.85 -10.56
CA ALA A 352 -17.62 53.00 -9.62
C ALA A 352 -17.81 52.55 -8.14
N GLU A 353 -17.24 53.36 -7.25
CA GLU A 353 -17.09 53.20 -5.79
C GLU A 353 -18.27 53.70 -4.94
N GLU A 354 -18.29 53.22 -3.68
CA GLU A 354 -18.70 53.87 -2.40
C GLU A 354 -20.07 54.58 -2.24
N ASN A 355 -20.93 54.09 -1.33
CA ASN A 355 -21.01 54.58 0.07
C ASN A 355 -22.24 54.04 0.87
N HIS A 356 -21.95 53.58 2.09
CA HIS A 356 -22.73 53.53 3.34
C HIS A 356 -24.24 53.90 3.40
N LYS A 357 -25.09 52.98 3.90
CA LYS A 357 -25.62 52.94 5.29
C LYS A 357 -26.69 51.85 5.51
N SER A 358 -26.47 51.06 6.56
CA SER A 358 -27.41 50.42 7.50
C SER A 358 -28.87 50.17 7.07
N ASN A 359 -29.27 48.89 7.02
CA ASN A 359 -30.43 48.44 7.77
C ASN A 359 -30.36 46.96 8.12
N ASP A 360 -30.71 46.70 9.37
CA ASP A 360 -30.91 45.44 10.07
C ASP A 360 -32.07 44.63 9.47
N SER A 361 -31.92 43.29 9.38
CA SER A 361 -32.97 42.24 9.46
C SER A 361 -32.61 40.96 8.66
N SER A 362 -32.28 39.89 9.40
CA SER A 362 -32.42 38.45 9.09
C SER A 362 -32.34 37.97 7.63
N ILE A 363 -31.18 37.42 7.25
CA ILE A 363 -31.08 36.39 6.21
C ILE A 363 -31.80 35.13 6.73
N PRO A 364 -32.81 34.57 6.04
CA PRO A 364 -33.37 33.29 6.44
C PRO A 364 -32.34 32.18 6.15
N ALA A 365 -32.18 31.26 7.10
CA ALA A 365 -31.33 30.09 6.93
C ALA A 365 -31.73 29.29 5.66
N PRO A 366 -30.77 28.65 4.97
CA PRO A 366 -31.08 27.77 3.86
C PRO A 366 -32.02 26.64 4.32
N PRO A 367 -32.93 26.14 3.46
CA PRO A 367 -33.90 25.13 3.86
C PRO A 367 -33.18 23.85 4.33
N PRO A 368 -33.70 23.18 5.38
CA PRO A 368 -33.10 21.96 5.89
C PRO A 368 -33.16 20.82 4.85
N PRO A 369 -32.20 19.87 4.86
CA PRO A 369 -32.23 18.70 4.00
C PRO A 369 -33.49 17.88 4.25
N SER A 370 -34.09 17.32 3.19
CA SER A 370 -35.32 16.52 3.22
C SER A 370 -35.23 15.35 4.21
N SER A 371 -35.74 15.54 5.43
CA SER A 371 -35.79 14.53 6.50
C SER A 371 -37.21 14.08 6.82
N SER A 372 -38.13 14.10 5.84
CA SER A 372 -39.55 13.82 6.09
C SER A 372 -39.95 12.36 5.86
N PHE A 373 -39.05 11.49 5.39
CA PHE A 373 -39.35 10.08 5.14
C PHE A 373 -38.89 9.19 6.30
N VAL A 374 -39.84 8.55 6.98
CA VAL A 374 -39.59 7.53 8.01
C VAL A 374 -39.89 6.16 7.41
N GLN A 375 -38.92 5.24 7.46
CA GLN A 375 -39.06 3.89 6.90
C GLN A 375 -40.02 3.02 7.73
N ALA A 376 -40.65 2.04 7.09
CA ALA A 376 -41.44 1.05 7.82
C ALA A 376 -40.53 0.15 8.67
N GLU A 377 -41.00 -0.21 9.86
CA GLU A 377 -40.21 -0.94 10.87
C GLU A 377 -40.94 -2.22 11.33
N PHE A 378 -40.29 -3.37 11.16
CA PHE A 378 -40.75 -4.63 11.71
C PHE A 378 -40.46 -4.71 13.22
N PRO A 379 -41.36 -5.24 14.05
CA PRO A 379 -41.07 -5.49 15.47
C PRO A 379 -39.85 -6.41 15.66
N GLY A 380 -38.76 -5.87 16.19
CA GLY A 380 -37.46 -6.56 16.32
C GLY A 380 -36.48 -6.32 15.16
N GLY A 381 -36.83 -5.42 14.24
CA GLY A 381 -36.00 -4.99 13.11
C GLY A 381 -35.73 -6.10 12.10
N VAL A 382 -34.92 -5.79 11.08
CA VAL A 382 -34.58 -6.74 10.02
C VAL A 382 -33.82 -7.96 10.55
N SER A 383 -33.06 -7.81 11.63
CA SER A 383 -32.40 -8.93 12.32
C SER A 383 -33.40 -9.93 12.91
N GLY A 384 -34.56 -9.47 13.41
CA GLY A 384 -35.64 -10.33 13.88
C GLY A 384 -36.25 -11.16 12.76
N ILE A 385 -36.46 -10.56 11.59
CA ILE A 385 -36.94 -11.28 10.38
C ILE A 385 -35.95 -12.36 9.99
N ARG A 386 -34.64 -12.03 9.93
CA ARG A 386 -33.59 -13.01 9.59
C ARG A 386 -33.57 -14.20 10.54
N LYS A 387 -33.62 -13.95 11.85
CA LYS A 387 -33.60 -15.02 12.84
C LYS A 387 -34.81 -15.96 12.70
N LYS A 388 -36.01 -15.40 12.60
CA LYS A 388 -37.25 -16.18 12.41
C LYS A 388 -37.23 -16.95 11.08
N ALA A 389 -36.77 -16.33 10.00
CA ALA A 389 -36.65 -16.97 8.70
C ALA A 389 -35.64 -18.12 8.72
N ALA A 390 -34.50 -17.96 9.41
CA ALA A 390 -33.49 -19.00 9.57
C ALA A 390 -34.02 -20.23 10.31
N GLU A 391 -34.80 -20.02 11.38
CA GLU A 391 -35.35 -21.09 12.22
C GLU A 391 -36.34 -21.98 11.46
N VAL A 392 -37.05 -21.44 10.47
CA VAL A 392 -38.05 -22.17 9.68
C VAL A 392 -37.56 -22.61 8.30
N PHE A 393 -36.35 -22.23 7.91
CA PHE A 393 -35.77 -22.55 6.61
C PHE A 393 -35.39 -24.03 6.53
N ASN A 394 -35.86 -24.73 5.49
CA ASN A 394 -35.66 -26.15 5.28
C ASN A 394 -34.89 -26.42 3.97
N PRO A 395 -33.59 -26.77 4.06
CA PRO A 395 -32.77 -27.00 2.87
C PRO A 395 -33.04 -28.35 2.18
N ALA A 396 -33.85 -29.25 2.75
CA ALA A 396 -33.96 -30.65 2.29
C ALA A 396 -34.46 -30.82 0.84
N ASN A 397 -35.17 -29.82 0.31
CA ASN A 397 -35.74 -29.87 -1.04
C ASN A 397 -34.90 -29.12 -2.09
N ILE A 398 -33.75 -28.54 -1.71
CA ILE A 398 -32.90 -27.77 -2.60
C ILE A 398 -31.89 -28.70 -3.26
N LYS A 399 -32.09 -29.00 -4.55
CA LYS A 399 -31.17 -29.80 -5.34
C LYS A 399 -30.22 -28.86 -6.09
N ASP A 400 -29.03 -28.62 -5.56
CA ASP A 400 -27.99 -27.86 -6.27
C ASP A 400 -26.58 -28.30 -5.84
N ASP A 401 -25.63 -28.27 -6.77
CA ASP A 401 -24.22 -28.64 -6.62
C ASP A 401 -23.29 -27.42 -6.60
N LYS A 402 -23.84 -26.21 -6.73
CA LYS A 402 -23.12 -24.94 -6.58
C LYS A 402 -22.72 -24.65 -5.14
N GLU A 403 -21.53 -24.09 -4.95
CA GLU A 403 -20.99 -23.76 -3.63
C GLU A 403 -21.83 -22.72 -2.88
N THR A 404 -22.49 -21.79 -3.59
CA THR A 404 -23.34 -20.77 -2.97
C THR A 404 -24.58 -20.50 -3.84
N LEU A 405 -25.76 -20.51 -3.22
CA LEU A 405 -27.02 -20.07 -3.81
C LEU A 405 -27.38 -18.68 -3.31
N GLN A 406 -27.97 -17.86 -4.17
CA GLN A 406 -28.41 -16.51 -3.85
C GLN A 406 -29.84 -16.27 -4.33
N SER A 407 -30.63 -15.63 -3.47
CA SER A 407 -32.01 -15.22 -3.71
C SER A 407 -32.27 -13.87 -3.04
N VAL A 408 -33.12 -13.04 -3.62
CA VAL A 408 -33.56 -11.77 -3.05
C VAL A 408 -35.07 -11.83 -2.88
N VAL A 409 -35.54 -11.68 -1.64
CA VAL A 409 -36.96 -11.67 -1.31
C VAL A 409 -37.45 -10.23 -1.16
N TYR A 410 -38.42 -9.84 -1.97
CA TYR A 410 -39.10 -8.55 -1.91
C TYR A 410 -40.38 -8.65 -1.09
N ILE A 411 -40.64 -7.64 -0.25
CA ILE A 411 -41.80 -7.54 0.64
C ILE A 411 -42.47 -6.19 0.36
N SER A 412 -43.75 -6.19 -0.04
CA SER A 412 -44.58 -4.98 -0.14
C SER A 412 -45.36 -4.78 1.15
N ILE A 413 -45.39 -3.55 1.66
CA ILE A 413 -46.11 -3.16 2.87
C ILE A 413 -47.04 -2.02 2.52
N ASP A 414 -48.30 -2.15 2.93
CA ASP A 414 -49.32 -1.13 2.70
C ASP A 414 -49.23 0.05 3.67
N GLU A 415 -50.09 1.05 3.46
CA GLU A 415 -50.18 2.27 4.28
C GLU A 415 -50.58 1.99 5.75
N THR A 416 -51.11 0.79 6.03
CA THR A 416 -51.51 0.36 7.39
C THR A 416 -50.41 -0.44 8.10
N GLY A 417 -49.32 -0.77 7.41
CA GLY A 417 -48.23 -1.58 7.94
C GLY A 417 -48.45 -3.09 7.76
N LYS A 418 -49.40 -3.51 6.92
CA LYS A 418 -49.66 -4.92 6.62
C LYS A 418 -48.86 -5.36 5.40
N VAL A 419 -48.34 -6.59 5.44
CA VAL A 419 -47.64 -7.19 4.30
C VAL A 419 -48.64 -7.58 3.21
N GLU A 420 -48.49 -7.00 2.03
CA GLU A 420 -49.38 -7.19 0.89
C GLU A 420 -48.87 -8.31 -0.04
N LYS A 421 -47.56 -8.34 -0.31
CA LYS A 421 -46.94 -9.27 -1.26
C LYS A 421 -45.53 -9.63 -0.83
N VAL A 422 -45.17 -10.91 -0.96
CA VAL A 422 -43.80 -11.41 -0.77
C VAL A 422 -43.43 -12.18 -2.02
N ILE A 423 -42.34 -11.82 -2.69
CA ILE A 423 -41.86 -12.52 -3.89
C ILE A 423 -40.35 -12.73 -3.80
N SER A 424 -39.88 -13.87 -4.27
CA SER A 424 -38.45 -14.18 -4.36
C SER A 424 -37.91 -14.06 -5.79
N THR A 425 -36.63 -13.74 -5.92
CA THR A 425 -35.92 -13.70 -7.20
C THR A 425 -34.53 -14.32 -7.05
N GLY A 426 -34.07 -15.08 -8.02
CA GLY A 426 -32.78 -15.74 -7.98
C GLY A 426 -32.68 -16.79 -9.07
N ILE A 427 -31.48 -17.32 -9.28
CA ILE A 427 -31.23 -18.26 -10.38
C ILE A 427 -31.90 -19.61 -10.12
N GLN A 428 -31.99 -20.04 -8.85
CA GLN A 428 -32.46 -21.36 -8.48
C GLN A 428 -33.89 -21.33 -7.92
N GLU A 429 -34.82 -21.96 -8.65
CA GLU A 429 -36.26 -21.87 -8.36
C GLU A 429 -36.64 -22.51 -7.01
N ASP A 430 -36.06 -23.67 -6.69
CA ASP A 430 -36.33 -24.38 -5.43
C ASP A 430 -35.83 -23.57 -4.22
N PHE A 431 -34.68 -22.92 -4.36
CA PHE A 431 -34.15 -22.03 -3.33
C PHE A 431 -34.98 -20.76 -3.18
N ASN A 432 -35.44 -20.17 -4.28
CA ASN A 432 -36.32 -19.01 -4.27
C ASN A 432 -37.64 -19.31 -3.55
N LYS A 433 -38.30 -20.43 -3.90
CA LYS A 433 -39.55 -20.88 -3.25
C LYS A 433 -39.37 -21.07 -1.74
N GLU A 434 -38.25 -21.67 -1.33
CA GLU A 434 -37.95 -21.90 0.08
C GLU A 434 -37.60 -20.61 0.83
N ALA A 435 -36.87 -19.70 0.19
CA ALA A 435 -36.57 -18.36 0.72
C ALA A 435 -37.85 -17.53 0.90
N GLU A 436 -38.74 -17.54 -0.09
CA GLU A 436 -40.04 -16.86 -0.04
C GLU A 436 -40.93 -17.42 1.08
N ARG A 437 -41.04 -18.76 1.16
CA ARG A 437 -41.82 -19.45 2.20
C ARG A 437 -41.32 -19.08 3.59
N SER A 438 -40.01 -19.13 3.79
CA SER A 438 -39.38 -18.87 5.09
C SER A 438 -39.56 -17.42 5.54
N VAL A 439 -39.42 -16.46 4.62
CA VAL A 439 -39.68 -15.05 4.91
C VAL A 439 -41.17 -14.82 5.16
N LYS A 440 -42.08 -15.39 4.37
CA LYS A 440 -43.53 -15.24 4.57
C LYS A 440 -43.98 -15.76 5.94
N LEU A 441 -43.43 -16.89 6.38
CA LEU A 441 -43.68 -17.43 7.73
C LEU A 441 -43.07 -16.57 8.83
N ALA A 442 -41.87 -16.02 8.61
CA ALA A 442 -41.21 -15.13 9.56
C ALA A 442 -41.99 -13.82 9.80
N LEU A 443 -42.66 -13.32 8.77
CA LEU A 443 -43.49 -12.12 8.82
C LEU A 443 -44.85 -12.38 9.50
N GLY A 444 -45.49 -13.52 9.21
CA GLY A 444 -46.79 -13.90 9.79
C GLY A 444 -47.85 -12.81 9.63
N GLU A 445 -48.68 -12.61 10.65
CA GLU A 445 -49.67 -11.51 10.74
C GLU A 445 -49.11 -10.28 11.48
N THR A 446 -47.79 -10.16 11.58
CA THR A 446 -47.15 -9.08 12.36
C THR A 446 -47.38 -7.74 11.66
N LEU A 447 -47.99 -6.79 12.38
CA LEU A 447 -48.16 -5.42 11.89
C LEU A 447 -46.84 -4.65 12.01
N TRP A 448 -46.42 -4.03 10.90
CA TRP A 448 -45.25 -3.15 10.86
C TRP A 448 -45.66 -1.74 11.26
N LYS A 449 -44.70 -0.94 11.77
CA LYS A 449 -44.90 0.51 11.74
C LYS A 449 -44.84 0.94 10.27
N PRO A 450 -45.86 1.62 9.70
CA PRO A 450 -45.87 1.98 8.29
C PRO A 450 -44.80 3.02 7.98
N ALA A 451 -44.35 3.04 6.73
CA ALA A 451 -43.49 4.12 6.26
C ALA A 451 -44.31 5.42 6.19
N THR A 452 -43.71 6.55 6.53
CA THR A 452 -44.36 7.85 6.40
C THR A 452 -43.52 8.78 5.54
N ASN A 453 -44.15 9.55 4.67
CA ASN A 453 -43.52 10.66 3.96
C ASN A 453 -44.23 11.96 4.34
N ALA A 454 -43.50 12.90 4.94
CA ALA A 454 -44.05 14.13 5.49
C ALA A 454 -45.21 13.87 6.48
N GLY A 455 -45.09 12.81 7.27
CA GLY A 455 -46.07 12.41 8.27
C GLY A 455 -47.30 11.67 7.74
N LYS A 456 -47.41 11.45 6.42
CA LYS A 456 -48.49 10.65 5.82
C LYS A 456 -48.03 9.22 5.57
N PRO A 457 -48.80 8.18 5.95
CA PRO A 457 -48.47 6.79 5.63
C PRO A 457 -48.38 6.57 4.12
N VAL A 458 -47.38 5.80 3.68
CA VAL A 458 -47.15 5.47 2.28
C VAL A 458 -46.79 3.99 2.12
N LYS A 459 -47.23 3.39 1.00
CA LYS A 459 -46.79 2.05 0.62
C LYS A 459 -45.28 2.01 0.41
N THR A 460 -44.64 0.91 0.79
CA THR A 460 -43.18 0.75 0.64
C THR A 460 -42.82 -0.70 0.34
N ALA A 461 -41.72 -0.90 -0.38
CA ALA A 461 -41.17 -2.21 -0.66
C ALA A 461 -39.77 -2.38 -0.03
N PHE A 462 -39.48 -3.57 0.46
CA PHE A 462 -38.19 -3.94 1.04
C PHE A 462 -37.62 -5.16 0.34
N SER A 463 -36.30 -5.26 0.24
CA SER A 463 -35.62 -6.45 -0.28
C SER A 463 -34.70 -7.05 0.78
N ILE A 464 -34.77 -8.37 0.94
CA ILE A 464 -33.92 -9.15 1.84
C ILE A 464 -33.08 -10.11 0.98
N PRO A 465 -31.77 -9.87 0.81
CA PRO A 465 -30.88 -10.84 0.20
C PRO A 465 -30.67 -12.05 1.12
N ILE A 466 -30.74 -13.24 0.55
CA ILE A 466 -30.62 -14.54 1.21
C ILE A 466 -29.60 -15.38 0.44
N SER A 467 -28.63 -15.93 1.16
CA SER A 467 -27.59 -16.79 0.60
C SER A 467 -27.54 -18.12 1.36
N LEU A 468 -27.35 -19.22 0.63
CA LEU A 468 -27.13 -20.55 1.19
C LEU A 468 -25.80 -21.09 0.69
N HIS A 469 -24.95 -21.55 1.61
CA HIS A 469 -23.65 -22.13 1.28
C HIS A 469 -23.65 -23.64 1.60
N PHE A 470 -23.23 -24.48 0.66
CA PHE A 470 -23.14 -25.93 0.87
C PHE A 470 -21.69 -26.33 1.18
N GLU A 471 -21.47 -26.97 2.33
CA GLU A 471 -20.18 -27.58 2.64
C GLU A 471 -20.06 -28.94 1.93
N LYS A 472 -19.03 -29.13 1.11
CA LYS A 472 -18.72 -30.44 0.50
C LYS A 472 -18.18 -31.40 1.57
N PRO A 473 -18.63 -32.67 1.64
CA PRO A 473 -18.00 -33.66 2.51
C PRO A 473 -16.56 -33.94 2.02
N LYS A 474 -15.56 -33.78 2.90
CA LYS A 474 -14.16 -34.08 2.57
C LYS A 474 -14.01 -35.58 2.23
N LYS A 475 -13.49 -35.88 1.03
CA LYS A 475 -12.86 -37.19 0.76
C LYS A 475 -11.59 -37.28 1.59
N THR A 476 -11.55 -38.24 2.50
CA THR A 476 -10.32 -38.68 3.16
C THR A 476 -9.42 -39.35 2.13
N GLN A 477 -8.24 -38.77 1.88
CA GLN A 477 -7.03 -39.49 1.45
C GLN A 477 -5.81 -38.88 2.14
#